data_AF-A0A7M3YF72-F1
#
_entry.id   AF-A0A7M3YF72-F1
#
_cell.length_a   1.000
_cell.length_b   1.000
_cell.length_c   1.000
_cell.angle_alpha   90.00
_cell.angle_beta   90.00
_cell.angle_gamma   90.00
#
_symmetry.space_group_name_H-M   'P 1'
#
loop_
_entity.id
_entity.type
_entity.pdbx_description
1 polymer ?
#
loop_
_entity_poly.entity_id
_entity_poly.type
_entity_poly.pdbx_seq_one_letter_code
_entity_poly.pdbx_strand_id
1 'polypeptide(L)' 'MRQSLPRVPKGRIAVLIGVKGATRRELEEAAGCKSIHIDSNTGEIDVIWPDAGGYDPVKALKLPDVIKAVG' A
#
# COMPACT_ATOMS: atom_id res chain seq x y z
N MET A 1 5.89 -11.28 -4.94
CA MET A 1 4.62 -11.81 -4.38
C MET A 1 3.54 -10.73 -4.48
N ARG A 2 2.30 -11.03 -4.93
CA ARG A 2 1.19 -10.06 -4.89
C ARG A 2 0.41 -10.26 -3.60
N GLN A 3 0.15 -9.17 -2.86
CA GLN A 3 -0.68 -9.17 -1.66
C GLN A 3 -1.79 -8.14 -1.85
N SER A 4 -3.04 -8.59 -1.82
CA SER A 4 -4.19 -7.69 -1.79
C SER A 4 -4.47 -7.26 -0.34
N LEU A 5 -4.69 -5.97 -0.16
CA LEU A 5 -4.93 -5.33 1.13
C LEU A 5 -6.42 -5.07 1.35
N PRO A 6 -6.84 -4.83 2.62
CA PRO A 6 -8.22 -4.49 2.92
C PRO A 6 -8.67 -3.22 2.18
N ARG A 7 -9.95 -3.24 1.76
CA ARG A 7 -10.58 -2.13 1.05
C ARG A 7 -10.70 -0.90 1.94
N VAL A 8 -10.41 0.27 1.37
CA VAL A 8 -10.50 1.56 2.05
C VAL A 8 -11.68 2.38 1.53
N PRO A 9 -12.31 3.22 2.37
CA PRO A 9 -13.43 4.04 1.95
C PRO A 9 -13.00 5.08 0.90
N LYS A 10 -13.88 5.36 -0.07
CA LYS A 10 -13.58 6.23 -1.23
C LYS A 10 -13.02 7.61 -0.86
N GLY A 11 -13.52 8.21 0.21
CA GLY A 11 -13.07 9.54 0.67
C GLY A 11 -11.62 9.58 1.18
N ARG A 12 -11.00 8.42 1.45
CA ARG A 12 -9.66 8.31 2.05
C ARG A 12 -8.60 7.77 1.09
N ILE A 13 -9.01 7.26 -0.08
CA ILE A 13 -8.12 6.83 -1.15
C ILE A 13 -7.19 7.98 -1.59
N ALA A 14 -7.72 9.21 -1.71
CA ALA A 14 -6.93 10.38 -2.08
C ALA A 14 -5.82 10.69 -1.07
N VAL A 15 -6.05 10.41 0.22
CA VAL A 15 -5.06 10.59 1.30
C VAL A 15 -3.97 9.53 1.23
N LEU A 16 -4.32 8.29 0.89
CA LEU A 16 -3.38 7.18 0.70
C LEU A 16 -2.47 7.37 -0.53
N ILE A 17 -3.02 7.89 -1.62
CA ILE A 17 -2.21 8.24 -2.80
C ILE A 17 -1.33 9.45 -2.48
N GLY A 18 -1.90 10.44 -1.78
CA GLY A 18 -1.25 11.71 -1.49
C GLY A 18 -1.15 12.60 -2.74
N VAL A 19 -0.68 13.83 -2.54
CA VAL A 19 -0.55 14.81 -3.64
C VAL A 19 0.42 14.26 -4.69
N LYS A 20 -0.06 14.06 -5.93
CA LYS A 20 0.71 13.47 -7.04
C LYS A 20 1.32 12.08 -6.74
N GLY A 21 0.77 11.31 -5.81
CA GLY A 21 1.33 10.01 -5.46
C GLY A 21 2.49 10.06 -4.45
N ALA A 22 2.71 11.19 -3.77
CA ALA A 22 3.80 11.34 -2.80
C ALA A 22 3.72 10.30 -1.68
N THR A 23 2.57 10.17 -1.02
CA THR A 23 2.36 9.23 0.09
C THR A 23 2.47 7.78 -0.36
N ARG A 24 1.96 7.45 -1.56
CA ARG A 24 2.14 6.12 -2.15
C ARG A 24 3.63 5.78 -2.29
N ARG A 25 4.43 6.72 -2.81
CA ARG A 25 5.86 6.55 -3.03
C ARG A 25 6.62 6.38 -1.71
N GLU A 26 6.28 7.18 -0.71
CA GLU A 26 6.80 7.03 0.64
C GLU A 26 6.44 5.68 1.26
N LEU A 27 5.21 5.19 1.05
CA LEU A 27 4.81 3.85 1.49
C LEU A 27 5.60 2.74 0.76
N GLU A 28 5.80 2.87 -0.55
CA GLU A 28 6.60 1.94 -1.36
C GLU A 28 8.03 1.83 -0.80
N GLU A 29 8.68 2.97 -0.53
CA GLU A 29 10.03 3.03 0.03
C GLU A 29 10.08 2.55 1.49
N ALA A 30 9.14 2.99 2.34
CA ALA A 30 9.10 2.63 3.75
C ALA A 30 8.85 1.13 3.96
N ALA A 31 7.94 0.55 3.18
CA ALA A 31 7.60 -0.86 3.25
C ALA A 31 8.61 -1.77 2.52
N GLY A 32 9.41 -1.23 1.60
CA GLY A 32 10.30 -2.02 0.74
C GLY A 32 9.53 -2.79 -0.34
N CYS A 33 8.40 -2.24 -0.77
CA CYS A 33 7.57 -2.82 -1.83
C CYS A 33 8.13 -2.45 -3.20
N LYS A 34 7.92 -3.31 -4.20
CA LYS A 34 8.29 -3.00 -5.59
C LYS A 34 7.30 -2.01 -6.21
N SER A 35 6.01 -2.19 -5.95
CA SER A 35 4.96 -1.27 -6.39
C SER A 35 3.67 -1.44 -5.59
N ILE A 36 2.95 -0.35 -5.36
CA ILE A 36 1.62 -0.33 -4.74
C ILE A 36 0.60 0.18 -5.75
N HIS A 37 -0.32 -0.67 -6.19
CA HIS A 37 -1.42 -0.30 -7.07
C HIS A 37 -2.66 0.02 -6.23
N ILE A 38 -3.31 1.15 -6.50
CA ILE A 38 -4.48 1.60 -5.76
C ILE A 38 -5.58 1.91 -6.77
N ASP A 39 -6.67 1.14 -6.72
CA ASP A 39 -7.83 1.38 -7.56
C ASP A 39 -8.72 2.43 -6.91
N SER A 40 -8.81 3.60 -7.56
CA SER A 40 -9.58 4.74 -7.04
C SER A 40 -11.10 4.54 -7.16
N ASN A 41 -11.54 3.56 -7.94
CA ASN A 41 -12.94 3.34 -8.24
C ASN A 41 -13.56 2.32 -7.28
N THR A 42 -12.80 1.31 -6.87
CA THR A 42 -13.22 0.25 -5.92
C THR A 42 -12.62 0.39 -4.52
N GLY A 43 -11.52 1.14 -4.37
CA GLY A 43 -10.76 1.20 -3.11
C GLY A 43 -9.92 -0.04 -2.85
N GLU A 44 -9.66 -0.83 -3.89
CA GLU A 44 -8.80 -2.02 -3.83
C GLU A 44 -7.34 -1.62 -3.89
N ILE A 45 -6.51 -2.23 -3.05
CA ILE A 45 -5.09 -1.92 -2.96
C ILE A 45 -4.32 -3.21 -3.13
N ASP A 46 -3.43 -3.22 -4.11
CA ASP A 46 -2.56 -4.34 -4.43
C ASP A 46 -1.11 -3.96 -4.24
N VAL A 47 -0.40 -4.79 -3.50
CA VAL A 47 1.01 -4.58 -3.23
C VAL A 47 1.82 -5.67 -3.91
N ILE A 48 2.80 -5.24 -4.69
CA ILE A 48 3.74 -6.09 -5.39
C ILE A 48 5.03 -6.07 -4.59
N TRP A 49 5.30 -7.19 -3.93
CA TRP A 49 6.53 -7.41 -3.18
C TRP A 49 7.65 -7.93 -4.08
N PRO A 50 8.89 -7.49 -3.86
CA PRO A 50 10.08 -8.04 -4.51
C PRO A 50 10.35 -9.50 -4.07
N ASP A 51 11.45 -10.08 -4.54
CA ASP A 51 11.82 -11.47 -4.23
C ASP A 51 12.07 -11.69 -2.73
N ALA A 52 11.95 -12.93 -2.27
CA ALA A 52 12.06 -13.27 -0.84
C ALA A 52 13.47 -12.95 -0.33
N GLY A 53 13.59 -11.89 0.48
CA GLY A 53 14.86 -11.33 0.97
C GLY A 53 15.05 -9.85 0.64
N GLY A 54 14.26 -9.30 -0.29
CA GLY A 54 14.28 -7.87 -0.64
C GLY A 54 13.28 -7.00 0.13
N TYR A 55 12.43 -7.60 0.98
CA TYR A 55 11.42 -6.89 1.77
C TYR A 55 11.39 -7.41 3.20
N ASP A 56 11.05 -6.52 4.14
CA ASP A 56 10.89 -6.87 5.55
C ASP A 56 9.55 -7.61 5.73
N PRO A 57 9.54 -8.89 6.14
CA PRO A 57 8.30 -9.63 6.37
C PRO A 57 7.45 -9.01 7.48
N VAL A 58 8.09 -8.35 8.47
CA VAL A 58 7.40 -7.62 9.53
C VAL A 58 6.65 -6.41 8.96
N LYS A 59 7.24 -5.69 8.00
CA LYS A 59 6.59 -4.55 7.35
C LYS A 59 5.44 -5.02 6.47
N ALA A 60 5.59 -6.14 5.76
CA ALA A 60 4.52 -6.74 4.98
C ALA A 60 3.30 -7.13 5.82
N LEU A 61 3.53 -7.63 7.04
CA LEU A 61 2.46 -7.93 7.99
C LEU A 61 1.81 -6.67 8.58
N LYS A 62 2.56 -5.58 8.78
CA LYS A 62 2.04 -4.31 9.33
C LYS A 62 1.34 -3.44 8.29
N LEU A 63 1.71 -3.56 7.02
CA LEU A 63 1.17 -2.76 5.92
C LEU A 63 -0.37 -2.73 5.87
N PRO A 64 -1.10 -3.87 5.96
CA PRO A 64 -2.57 -3.85 6.01
C PRO A 64 -3.12 -3.05 7.18
N ASP A 65 -2.45 -3.07 8.34
CA ASP A 65 -2.88 -2.35 9.54
C ASP A 65 -2.67 -0.84 9.38
N VAL A 66 -1.54 -0.43 8.79
CA VAL A 66 -1.27 0.99 8.45
C VAL A 66 -2.30 1.51 7.45
N ILE A 67 -2.59 0.75 6.39
CA ILE A 67 -3.57 1.12 5.37
C ILE A 67 -4.97 1.26 5.98
N LYS A 68 -5.32 0.34 6.89
CA LYS A 68 -6.58 0.39 7.64
C LYS A 68 -6.65 1.55 8.65
N ALA A 69 -5.51 1.98 9.20
CA ALA A 69 -5.45 3.12 10.12
C ALA A 69 -5.54 4.48 9.38
N VAL A 70 -5.07 4.53 8.13
CA VAL A 70 -5.14 5.73 7.29
C VAL A 70 -6.51 5.86 6.59
N GLY A 71 -7.05 4.73 6.14
CA GLY A 71 -8.37 4.60 5.50
C GLY A 71 -9.53 4.85 6.46
#